data_AF-A0A2T6NJP9-F1
#
_entry.id   AF-A0A2T6NJP9-F1
#
_cell.length_a   1.000
_cell.length_b   1.000
_cell.length_c   1.000
_cell.angle_alpha   90.00
_cell.angle_beta   90.00
_cell.angle_gamma   90.00
#
_symmetry.space_group_name_H-M   'P 1'
#
loop_
_entity.id
_entity.type
_entity.pdbx_description
1 polymer ?
#
loop_
_entity_poly.entity_id
_entity_poly.type
_entity_poly.pdbx_seq_one_letter_code
_entity_poly.pdbx_strand_id
1 'polypeptide(L)'
;MGKFIPCQGNNACRDNELRCLTCGRGVHEIEQLRQLMDQLASLAIDYDYENIDEYSSYVTRKLEKMITYRQENLQKGCHPLIAGIIT
;
A
#
# COMPACT_ATOMS: atom_id res chain seq x y z
N MET A 1 -17.21 6.16 -4.39
CA MET A 1 -15.78 5.79 -4.28
C MET A 1 -14.97 7.06 -4.00
N GLY A 2 -14.08 7.05 -3.02
CA GLY A 2 -13.11 8.14 -2.83
C GLY A 2 -11.96 8.00 -3.83
N LYS A 3 -11.43 9.11 -4.34
CA LYS A 3 -10.20 9.11 -5.13
C LYS A 3 -8.99 9.08 -4.19
N PHE A 4 -8.01 8.23 -4.49
CA PHE A 4 -6.72 8.28 -3.81
C PHE A 4 -5.98 9.56 -4.22
N ILE A 5 -5.57 10.36 -3.24
CA ILE A 5 -4.75 11.55 -3.45
C ILE A 5 -3.43 11.32 -2.70
N PRO A 6 -2.27 11.28 -3.39
CA PRO A 6 -1.00 11.07 -2.72
C PRO A 6 -0.71 12.20 -1.74
N CYS A 7 -0.22 11.83 -0.57
CA CYS A 7 0.23 12.81 0.42
C CYS A 7 1.47 13.53 -0.11
N GLN A 8 1.53 14.84 0.07
CA GLN A 8 2.64 15.67 -0.43
C GLN A 8 3.82 15.78 0.55
N GLY A 9 3.80 15.08 1.69
CA GLY A 9 4.95 14.99 2.59
C GLY A 9 5.36 16.27 3.34
N ASN A 10 4.66 17.39 3.15
CA ASN A 10 5.05 18.74 3.62
C ASN A 10 4.87 18.98 5.14
N ASN A 11 5.06 17.98 6.01
CA ASN A 11 4.81 18.06 7.45
C ASN A 11 3.37 18.48 7.85
N ALA A 12 2.44 18.51 6.90
CA ALA A 12 1.06 18.96 7.08
C ALA A 12 0.15 17.93 7.78
N CYS A 13 0.72 16.82 8.28
CA CYS A 13 0.00 15.77 8.99
C CYS A 13 0.10 15.92 10.53
N ARG A 14 0.51 17.09 11.05
CA ARG A 14 0.83 17.23 12.49
C ARG A 14 -0.39 17.21 13.42
N ASP A 15 -0.39 16.16 14.24
CA ASP A 15 -0.61 16.02 15.69
C ASP A 15 -1.94 16.36 16.37
N ASN A 16 -2.88 17.08 15.76
CA ASN A 16 -4.20 17.31 16.40
C ASN A 16 -5.41 17.20 15.46
N GLU A 17 -5.19 16.93 14.18
CA GLU A 17 -6.27 16.78 13.20
C GLU A 17 -6.41 15.33 12.77
N LEU A 18 -7.66 14.87 12.66
CA LEU A 18 -7.97 13.51 12.18
C LEU A 18 -7.65 13.33 10.68
N ARG A 19 -7.31 14.40 9.95
CA ARG A 19 -7.07 14.43 8.51
C ARG A 19 -5.87 15.31 8.15
N CYS A 20 -5.18 14.97 7.06
CA CYS A 20 -4.11 15.77 6.49
C CYS A 20 -4.67 17.00 5.75
N LEU A 21 -4.14 18.18 6.03
CA LEU A 21 -4.55 19.44 5.40
C LEU A 21 -4.24 19.50 3.89
N THR A 22 -3.28 18.72 3.40
CA THR A 22 -2.87 18.77 1.99
C THR A 22 -3.63 17.78 1.12
N CYS A 23 -3.83 16.54 1.57
CA CYS A 23 -4.48 15.50 0.77
C CYS A 23 -5.87 15.10 1.28
N GLY A 24 -6.33 15.63 2.42
CA GLY A 24 -7.66 15.36 2.99
C GLY A 24 -7.88 13.95 3.56
N ARG A 25 -6.89 13.06 3.41
CA ARG A 25 -6.90 11.67 3.89
C ARG A 25 -6.75 11.62 5.41
N GLY A 26 -7.25 10.55 6.03
CA GLY A 26 -7.14 10.38 7.47
C GLY A 26 -5.68 10.23 7.91
N VAL A 27 -5.30 10.81 9.05
CA VAL A 27 -3.90 10.71 9.53
C VAL A 27 -3.53 9.25 9.82
N HIS A 28 -4.44 8.47 10.41
CA HIS A 28 -4.24 7.04 10.63
C HIS A 28 -4.08 6.25 9.31
N GLU A 29 -4.86 6.59 8.28
CA GLU A 29 -4.75 5.97 6.94
C GLU A 29 -3.38 6.25 6.31
N ILE A 30 -2.85 7.46 6.49
CA ILE A 30 -1.52 7.86 6.01
C ILE A 30 -0.43 7.11 6.77
N GLU A 31 -0.54 7.04 8.10
CA GLU A 31 0.44 6.37 8.95
C GLU A 31 0.53 4.88 8.64
N GLN A 32 -0.62 4.21 8.52
CA GLN A 32 -0.65 2.79 8.11
C GLN A 32 0.00 2.57 6.75
N LEU A 33 -0.27 3.44 5.76
CA LEU A 33 0.36 3.32 4.45
C LEU A 33 1.88 3.53 4.52
N ARG A 34 2.36 4.46 5.35
CA ARG A 34 3.80 4.68 5.57
C ARG A 34 4.48 3.47 6.18
N GLN A 35 3.88 2.86 7.21
CA GLN A 35 4.41 1.65 7.84
C GLN A 35 4.51 0.50 6.84
N LEU A 36 3.51 0.33 5.96
CA LEU A 36 3.57 -0.69 4.91
C LEU A 36 4.68 -0.41 3.88
N MET A 37 4.89 0.86 3.50
CA MET A 37 5.99 1.23 2.60
C MET A 37 7.36 0.99 3.23
N ASP A 38 7.50 1.31 4.53
CA ASP A 38 8.72 1.08 5.30
C ASP A 38 9.08 -0.41 5.40
N GLN A 39 8.08 -1.27 5.58
CA GLN A 39 8.26 -2.73 5.56
C GLN A 39 8.73 -3.24 4.20
N LEU A 40 8.16 -2.71 3.10
CA LEU A 40 8.60 -3.07 1.74
C LEU A 40 10.04 -2.60 1.47
N ALA A 41 10.38 -1.38 1.90
CA ALA A 41 11.73 -0.85 1.77
C ALA A 41 12.74 -1.68 2.59
N SER A 42 12.40 -1.99 3.84
CA SER A 42 13.23 -2.82 4.72
C SER A 42 13.48 -4.19 4.10
N LEU A 43 12.48 -4.82 3.50
CA LEU A 43 12.64 -6.09 2.81
C LEU A 43 13.65 -6.00 1.65
N ALA A 44 13.61 -4.92 0.86
CA ALA A 44 14.56 -4.75 -0.23
C ALA A 44 16.00 -4.53 0.26
N ILE A 45 16.16 -3.85 1.40
CA ILE A 45 17.45 -3.61 2.05
C ILE A 45 17.99 -4.90 2.68
N ASP A 46 17.17 -5.64 3.41
CA ASP A 46 17.56 -6.87 4.12
C ASP A 46 18.09 -7.95 3.17
N TYR A 47 17.55 -8.00 1.94
CA TYR A 47 17.98 -8.93 0.89
C TYR A 47 18.97 -8.33 -0.11
N ASP A 48 19.41 -7.08 0.12
CA ASP A 48 20.43 -6.39 -0.67
C ASP A 48 20.14 -6.38 -2.18
N TYR A 49 18.90 -6.06 -2.56
CA TYR A 49 18.54 -5.98 -3.98
C TYR A 49 19.22 -4.79 -4.65
N GLU A 50 20.02 -5.05 -5.69
CA GLU A 50 20.68 -3.99 -6.47
C GLU A 50 19.71 -3.31 -7.46
N ASN A 51 18.69 -4.03 -7.95
CA ASN A 51 17.71 -3.60 -8.95
C ASN A 51 16.42 -3.05 -8.33
N ILE A 52 16.53 -1.97 -7.54
CA ILE A 52 15.42 -1.36 -6.78
C ILE A 52 14.25 -0.91 -7.68
N ASP A 53 14.53 -0.46 -8.90
CA ASP A 53 13.52 -0.07 -9.89
C ASP A 53 12.66 -1.26 -10.35
N GLU A 54 13.27 -2.43 -10.54
CA GLU A 54 12.55 -3.66 -10.90
C GLU A 54 11.72 -4.17 -9.73
N TYR A 55 12.27 -4.17 -8.51
CA TYR A 55 11.56 -4.50 -7.28
C TYR A 55 10.30 -3.64 -7.09
N SER A 56 10.45 -2.31 -7.15
CA SER A 56 9.33 -1.38 -6.97
C SER A 56 8.28 -1.49 -8.08
N SER A 57 8.71 -1.74 -9.32
CA SER A 57 7.82 -2.01 -10.45
C SER A 57 7.04 -3.31 -10.28
N TYR A 58 7.67 -4.37 -9.77
CA TYR A 58 7.01 -5.64 -9.45
C TYR A 58 5.94 -5.45 -8.38
N VAL A 59 6.28 -4.78 -7.28
CA VAL A 59 5.35 -4.51 -6.16
C VAL A 59 4.11 -3.78 -6.65
N THR A 60 4.28 -2.71 -7.44
CA THR A 60 3.17 -1.93 -8.02
C THR A 60 2.22 -2.81 -8.82
N ARG A 61 2.74 -3.56 -9.80
CA ARG A 61 1.93 -4.44 -10.66
C ARG A 61 1.23 -5.55 -9.87
N LYS A 62 1.90 -6.09 -8.85
CA LYS A 62 1.34 -7.17 -8.02
C LYS A 62 0.23 -6.65 -7.11
N LEU A 63 0.41 -5.48 -6.52
CA LEU A 63 -0.58 -4.83 -5.66
C LEU A 63 -1.87 -4.54 -6.43
N GLU A 64 -1.78 -3.97 -7.63
CA GLU A 64 -2.95 -3.72 -8.49
C GLU A 64 -3.73 -5.01 -8.76
N LYS A 65 -3.04 -6.09 -9.17
CA LYS A 65 -3.66 -7.40 -9.40
C LYS A 65 -4.33 -7.95 -8.14
N MET A 66 -3.69 -7.81 -6.98
CA MET A 66 -4.25 -8.26 -5.71
C MET A 66 -5.51 -7.48 -5.31
N ILE A 67 -5.54 -6.16 -5.53
CA ILE A 67 -6.72 -5.32 -5.26
C ILE A 67 -7.88 -5.76 -6.15
N THR A 68 -7.67 -5.85 -7.47
CA THR A 68 -8.71 -6.29 -8.43
C THR A 68 -9.23 -7.68 -8.08
N TYR A 69 -8.33 -8.64 -7.85
CA TYR A 69 -8.72 -9.99 -7.45
C TYR A 69 -9.56 -9.99 -6.17
N ARG A 70 -9.15 -9.25 -5.12
CA ARG A 70 -9.92 -9.18 -3.88
C ARG A 70 -11.30 -8.54 -4.08
N GLN A 71 -11.39 -7.47 -4.87
CA GLN A 71 -12.66 -6.83 -5.19
C GLN A 71 -13.62 -7.77 -5.92
N GLU A 72 -13.13 -8.52 -6.90
CA GLU A 72 -13.91 -9.51 -7.65
C GLU A 72 -14.36 -10.68 -6.77
N ASN A 73 -13.50 -11.17 -5.87
CA ASN A 73 -13.82 -12.29 -4.98
C ASN A 73 -14.77 -11.89 -3.84
N LEU A 74 -14.66 -10.65 -3.33
CA LEU A 74 -15.62 -10.09 -2.38
C LEU A 74 -17.02 -9.98 -3.00
N GLN A 75 -17.13 -9.68 -4.29
CA GLN A 75 -18.40 -9.64 -5.02
C GLN A 75 -18.97 -11.05 -5.31
N LYS A 76 -18.13 -12.07 -5.38
CA LYS A 76 -18.51 -13.46 -5.68
C LYS A 76 -18.73 -14.34 -4.45
N GLY A 77 -18.58 -13.80 -3.22
CA GLY A 77 -18.84 -14.54 -1.98
C GLY A 77 -17.91 -15.75 -1.74
N CYS A 78 -16.78 -15.86 -2.44
CA CYS A 78 -15.86 -16.97 -2.29
C CYS A 78 -14.64 -16.55 -1.44
N HIS A 79 -14.53 -17.12 -0.24
CA HIS A 79 -13.50 -16.82 0.75
C HIS A 79 -12.12 -17.33 0.27
N PRO A 80 -11.11 -16.47 0.04
CA PRO A 80 -9.83 -16.90 -0.49
C PRO A 80 -8.83 -17.06 0.68
N LEU A 81 -8.70 -18.27 1.21
CA LEU A 81 -7.59 -18.60 2.12
C LEU A 81 -6.60 -19.65 1.58
N ILE A 82 -6.79 -20.21 0.38
CA ILE A 82 -5.94 -21.34 -0.08
C ILE A 82 -5.60 -21.28 -1.58
N ALA A 83 -5.21 -20.12 -2.11
CA ALA A 83 -4.74 -20.05 -3.49
C ALA A 83 -3.46 -19.19 -3.59
N GLY A 84 -2.32 -19.78 -3.25
CA GLY A 84 -1.04 -19.30 -3.79
C GLY A 84 0.14 -19.08 -2.83
N ILE A 85 0.42 -20.01 -1.90
CA ILE A 85 1.72 -20.08 -1.20
C ILE A 85 2.44 -21.41 -1.50
N ILE A 86 2.39 -21.92 -2.73
CA ILE A 86 3.32 -22.99 -3.14
C ILE A 86 3.78 -22.69 -4.56
N THR A 87 4.98 -22.13 -4.67
CA THR A 87 5.91 -22.41 -5.76
C THR A 87 7.15 -22.98 -5.11
#